data_AF-A0A2T1C7M7-F1
#
_entry.id   AF-A0A2T1C7M7-F1
#
_cell.length_a   1.000
_cell.length_b   1.000
_cell.length_c   1.000
_cell.angle_alpha   90.00
_cell.angle_beta   90.00
_cell.angle_gamma   90.00
#
_symmetry.space_group_name_H-M   'P 1'
#
loop_
_entity.id
_entity.type
_entity.pdbx_description
1 polymer ?
#
loop_
_entity_poly.entity_id
_entity_poly.type
_entity_poly.pdbx_seq_one_letter_code
_entity_poly.pdbx_strand_id
1 'polypeptide(L)'
;MLYGPLYRIETDPTAIKLQIQSKEIWGKVPRNYLQSINPQVKAYTRWIGGQGSRGIKFMTDVPPDPGTPPHLALWSGDRSGVYTEGDYAKIRVTEICYYP
;
A
#
# COMPACT_ATOMS: atom_id res chain seq x y z
N MET A 1 17.17 -3.88 1.33
CA MET A 1 16.70 -4.37 0.01
C MET A 1 15.55 -3.48 -0.41
N LEU A 2 15.46 -3.10 -1.67
CA LEU A 2 14.38 -2.23 -2.16
C LEU A 2 13.28 -3.10 -2.78
N TYR A 3 12.03 -2.86 -2.40
CA TYR A 3 10.84 -3.56 -2.90
C TYR A 3 10.08 -2.63 -3.84
N GLY A 4 9.98 -3.03 -5.11
CA GLY A 4 9.19 -2.36 -6.12
C GLY A 4 9.73 -2.48 -7.55
N PRO A 5 9.08 -1.83 -8.51
CA PRO A 5 7.93 -0.92 -8.31
C PRO A 5 6.66 -1.65 -7.86
N LEU A 6 5.93 -1.04 -6.94
CA LEU A 6 4.65 -1.50 -6.42
C LEU A 6 3.55 -0.51 -6.83
N TYR A 7 2.34 -1.03 -6.97
CA TYR A 7 1.19 -0.28 -7.47
C TYR A 7 0.03 -0.36 -6.48
N ARG A 8 -0.46 0.79 -6.06
CA ARG A 8 -1.69 0.90 -5.29
C ARG A 8 -2.75 1.59 -6.14
N ILE A 9 -3.89 0.95 -6.32
CA ILE A 9 -5.07 1.57 -6.94
C ILE A 9 -5.77 2.37 -5.85
N GLU A 10 -6.08 3.63 -6.14
CA GLU A 10 -6.78 4.52 -5.22
C GLU A 10 -7.76 5.37 -6.01
N THR A 11 -9.03 5.40 -5.60
CA THR A 11 -10.06 6.11 -6.35
C THR A 11 -10.22 7.55 -5.90
N ASP A 12 -9.82 7.88 -4.67
CA ASP A 12 -9.86 9.24 -4.14
C ASP A 12 -8.57 10.03 -4.50
N PRO A 13 -8.65 11.05 -5.39
CA PRO A 13 -7.49 11.85 -5.74
C PRO A 13 -6.95 12.69 -4.58
N THR A 14 -7.74 12.97 -3.54
CA THR A 14 -7.24 13.64 -2.33
C THR A 14 -6.34 12.69 -1.53
N ALA A 15 -6.79 11.46 -1.29
CA ALA A 15 -5.98 10.43 -0.64
C ALA A 15 -4.67 10.13 -1.40
N ILE A 16 -4.69 10.15 -2.74
CA ILE A 16 -3.47 10.02 -3.57
C ILE A 16 -2.49 11.15 -3.25
N LYS A 17 -2.96 12.41 -3.31
CA LYS A 17 -2.11 13.58 -3.07
C LYS A 17 -1.50 13.56 -1.68
N LEU A 18 -2.30 13.24 -0.66
CA LEU A 18 -1.85 13.21 0.72
C LEU A 18 -0.79 12.13 0.95
N GLN A 19 -0.98 10.92 0.41
CA GLN A 19 -0.01 9.82 0.50
C GLN A 19 1.31 10.15 -0.21
N ILE A 20 1.24 10.77 -1.39
CA ILE A 20 2.45 11.24 -2.12
C ILE A 20 3.18 12.32 -1.29
N GLN A 21 2.45 13.29 -0.74
CA GLN A 21 3.03 14.38 0.06
C GLN A 21 3.67 13.88 1.35
N SER A 22 3.01 12.96 2.07
CA SER A 22 3.53 12.41 3.31
C SER A 22 4.63 11.36 3.11
N LYS A 23 4.85 10.90 1.86
CA LYS A 23 5.71 9.76 1.53
C LYS A 23 5.33 8.52 2.33
N GLU A 24 4.03 8.25 2.38
CA GLU A 24 3.48 7.08 3.05
C GLU A 24 2.39 6.43 2.21
N ILE A 25 2.22 5.12 2.38
CA ILE A 25 1.06 4.39 1.87
C ILE A 25 0.21 3.94 3.05
N TRP A 26 -1.10 4.13 2.93
CA TRP A 26 -2.05 3.90 4.00
C TRP A 26 -3.01 2.76 3.64
N GLY A 27 -3.33 1.89 4.60
CA GLY A 27 -4.16 0.72 4.38
C GLY A 27 -5.20 0.56 5.47
N LYS A 28 -6.47 0.43 5.10
CA LYS A 28 -7.57 0.18 6.04
C LYS A 28 -7.70 -1.31 6.34
N VAL A 29 -8.57 -1.63 7.30
CA VAL A 29 -9.09 -2.99 7.48
C VAL A 29 -9.65 -3.50 6.13
N PRO A 30 -9.26 -4.71 5.70
CA PRO A 30 -9.78 -5.34 4.49
C PRO A 30 -11.33 -5.46 4.52
N ARG A 31 -12.03 -5.67 3.38
CA ARG A 31 -13.52 -5.77 3.27
C ARG A 31 -14.15 -7.10 2.74
N ASN A 32 -13.38 -8.17 2.62
CA ASN A 32 -13.73 -9.56 2.29
C ASN A 32 -14.52 -10.33 3.39
N TYR A 33 -14.85 -11.61 3.17
CA TYR A 33 -15.68 -12.40 4.11
C TYR A 33 -14.89 -13.08 5.26
N LEU A 34 -13.59 -13.39 5.07
CA LEU A 34 -12.73 -14.09 6.03
C LEU A 34 -11.53 -13.23 6.45
N GLN A 35 -11.76 -12.16 7.23
CA GLN A 35 -10.77 -11.09 7.33
C GLN A 35 -10.10 -10.97 8.68
N SER A 36 -8.83 -10.58 8.63
CA SER A 36 -8.18 -9.97 9.79
C SER A 36 -8.90 -8.68 10.16
N ILE A 37 -9.13 -8.49 11.45
CA ILE A 37 -9.62 -7.23 12.04
C ILE A 37 -8.56 -6.12 11.98
N ASN A 38 -7.32 -6.45 11.65
CA ASN A 38 -6.21 -5.50 11.65
C ASN A 38 -6.12 -4.76 10.31
N PRO A 39 -5.84 -3.45 10.32
CA PRO A 39 -5.59 -2.69 9.10
C PRO A 39 -4.31 -3.17 8.42
N GLN A 40 -4.30 -3.17 7.09
CA GLN A 40 -3.13 -3.56 6.31
C GLN A 40 -3.00 -2.74 5.03
N VAL A 41 -1.76 -2.37 4.70
CA VAL A 41 -1.44 -1.80 3.38
C VAL A 41 -1.47 -2.94 2.37
N LYS A 42 -2.15 -2.69 1.24
CA LYS A 42 -2.18 -3.60 0.09
C LYS A 42 -1.67 -2.88 -1.15
N ALA A 43 -0.77 -3.54 -1.86
CA ALA A 43 -0.30 -3.14 -3.18
C ALA A 43 -0.15 -4.35 -4.10
N TYR A 44 0.07 -4.07 -5.38
CA TYR A 44 0.26 -5.06 -6.44
C TYR A 44 1.67 -4.94 -7.01
N THR A 45 2.28 -6.05 -7.39
CA THR A 45 3.61 -6.07 -8.03
C THR A 45 3.55 -5.66 -9.51
N ARG A 46 2.35 -5.54 -10.07
CA ARG A 46 2.08 -5.01 -11.41
C ARG A 46 0.83 -4.14 -11.39
N TRP A 47 0.70 -3.23 -12.35
CA TRP A 47 -0.54 -2.48 -12.53
C TRP A 47 -1.69 -3.42 -12.93
N ILE A 48 -2.77 -3.40 -12.16
CA ILE A 48 -4.00 -4.17 -12.48
C ILE A 48 -5.26 -3.29 -12.57
N GLY A 49 -5.11 -1.96 -12.50
CA GLY A 49 -6.26 -1.04 -12.49
C GLY A 49 -7.00 -1.02 -13.84
N GLY A 50 -6.34 -1.37 -14.94
CA GLY A 50 -6.92 -1.23 -16.28
C GLY A 50 -7.02 0.23 -16.71
N GLN A 51 -7.76 0.49 -17.79
CA GLN A 51 -7.91 1.82 -18.38
C GLN A 51 -8.82 2.70 -17.52
N GLY A 52 -8.37 3.92 -17.22
CA GLY A 52 -9.14 4.91 -16.44
C GLY A 52 -9.03 4.73 -14.92
N SER A 53 -8.37 3.68 -14.43
CA SER A 53 -7.98 3.59 -13.03
C SER A 53 -6.83 4.52 -12.74
N ARG A 54 -6.72 4.96 -11.48
CA ARG A 54 -5.63 5.81 -11.02
C ARG A 54 -5.08 5.30 -9.70
N GLY A 55 -3.91 5.76 -9.34
CA GLY A 55 -3.26 5.27 -8.14
C GLY A 55 -1.88 5.85 -7.90
N ILE A 56 -1.06 5.03 -7.26
CA ILE A 56 0.26 5.38 -6.79
C ILE A 56 1.22 4.27 -7.21
N LYS A 57 2.37 4.68 -7.76
CA LYS A 57 3.53 3.81 -7.96
C LYS A 57 4.57 4.16 -6.90
N PHE A 58 5.11 3.17 -6.20
CA PHE A 58 6.06 3.43 -5.12
C PHE A 58 7.12 2.33 -4.98
N MET A 59 8.16 2.64 -4.22
CA MET A 59 9.17 1.71 -3.72
C MET A 59 9.34 1.87 -2.21
N THR A 60 9.70 0.80 -1.51
CA THR A 60 9.95 0.84 -0.06
C THR A 60 11.11 -0.08 0.30
N ASP A 61 11.80 0.19 1.40
CA ASP A 61 12.78 -0.70 2.02
C ASP A 61 12.14 -1.62 3.08
N VAL A 62 10.84 -1.47 3.34
CA VAL A 62 10.08 -2.29 4.27
C VAL A 62 9.64 -3.60 3.60
N PRO A 63 10.07 -4.77 4.09
CA PRO A 63 9.67 -6.05 3.50
C PRO A 63 8.16 -6.26 3.62
N PRO A 64 7.49 -6.83 2.60
CA PRO A 64 6.11 -7.26 2.72
C PRO A 64 5.98 -8.41 3.72
N ASP A 65 4.76 -8.69 4.15
CA ASP A 65 4.46 -9.77 5.09
C ASP A 65 4.83 -11.13 4.48
N PRO A 66 5.43 -12.04 5.27
CA PRO A 66 5.75 -13.40 4.82
C PRO A 66 4.50 -14.14 4.31
N GLY A 67 4.68 -14.97 3.27
CA GLY A 67 3.58 -15.75 2.71
C GLY A 67 2.59 -14.97 1.84
N THR A 68 2.85 -13.68 1.59
CA THR A 68 2.04 -12.90 0.64
C THR A 68 2.13 -13.51 -0.77
N PRO A 69 1.01 -13.67 -1.50
CA PRO A 69 1.03 -14.15 -2.88
C PRO A 69 1.93 -13.32 -3.81
N PRO A 70 2.63 -13.90 -4.81
CA PRO A 70 3.63 -13.18 -5.63
C PRO A 70 3.13 -11.95 -6.41
N HIS A 71 1.81 -11.85 -6.64
CA HIS A 71 1.19 -10.71 -7.34
C HIS A 71 0.75 -9.59 -6.38
N LEU A 72 0.92 -9.79 -5.08
CA LEU A 72 0.53 -8.89 -4.01
C LEU A 72 1.72 -8.54 -3.13
N ALA A 73 1.59 -7.42 -2.45
CA ALA A 73 2.43 -7.07 -1.32
C ALA A 73 1.50 -6.55 -0.23
N LEU A 74 1.61 -7.13 0.96
CA LEU A 74 0.83 -6.77 2.14
C LEU A 74 1.78 -6.30 3.23
N TRP A 75 1.33 -5.33 4.02
CA TRP A 75 2.02 -4.91 5.24
C TRP A 75 0.98 -4.72 6.33
N SER A 76 0.99 -5.63 7.29
CA SER A 76 0.25 -5.56 8.53
C SER A 76 1.15 -5.05 9.65
N GLY A 77 0.61 -4.13 10.45
CA GLY A 77 1.26 -3.60 11.64
C GLY A 77 0.75 -4.27 12.93
N ASP A 78 1.36 -4.00 14.09
CA ASP A 78 2.50 -3.09 14.31
C ASP A 78 3.84 -3.85 14.29
N ARG A 79 4.79 -3.42 13.44
CA ARG A 79 6.14 -4.02 13.31
C ARG A 79 7.14 -3.02 12.73
N SER A 80 8.42 -3.38 12.71
CA SER A 80 9.47 -2.53 12.12
C SER A 80 9.11 -2.09 10.68
N GLY A 81 8.97 -0.78 10.49
CA GLY A 81 8.63 -0.14 9.21
C GLY A 81 7.13 -0.03 8.90
N VAL A 82 6.25 -0.58 9.75
CA VAL A 82 4.79 -0.56 9.58
C VAL A 82 4.14 -0.21 10.92
N TYR A 83 3.51 0.96 11.01
CA TYR A 83 2.82 1.38 12.24
C TYR A 83 1.33 1.57 11.99
N THR A 84 0.54 1.44 13.05
CA THR A 84 -0.90 1.69 13.02
C THR A 84 -1.23 3.03 13.63
N GLU A 85 -2.02 3.85 12.93
CA GLU A 85 -2.54 5.12 13.42
C GLU A 85 -4.05 5.21 13.10
N GLY A 86 -4.87 5.20 14.15
CA GLY A 86 -6.33 5.06 14.01
C GLY A 86 -6.69 3.78 13.25
N ASP A 87 -7.51 3.91 12.21
CA ASP A 87 -7.98 2.79 11.39
C ASP A 87 -7.03 2.40 10.24
N TYR A 88 -5.79 2.90 10.25
CA TYR A 88 -4.85 2.72 9.15
C TYR A 88 -3.55 2.07 9.61
N ALA A 89 -3.09 1.09 8.83
CA ALA A 89 -1.69 0.71 8.77
C ALA A 89 -0.98 1.64 7.78
N LYS A 90 0.22 2.08 8.14
CA LYS A 90 1.03 3.01 7.35
C LYS A 90 2.44 2.48 7.18
N ILE A 91 2.97 2.65 5.97
CA ILE A 91 4.38 2.38 5.66
C ILE A 91 5.02 3.61 5.04
N ARG A 92 6.29 3.85 5.36
CA ARG A 92 7.10 4.85 4.67
C ARG A 92 7.64 4.29 3.36
N VAL A 93 7.79 5.16 2.37
CA VAL A 93 8.28 4.80 1.04
C VAL A 93 9.47 5.67 0.65
N THR A 94 10.36 5.08 -0.13
CA THR A 94 11.60 5.72 -0.59
C THR A 94 11.35 6.55 -1.86
N GLU A 95 10.52 6.01 -2.76
CA GLU A 95 10.07 6.67 -3.99
C GLU A 95 8.56 6.54 -4.10
N ILE A 96 7.90 7.61 -4.53
CA ILE A 96 6.45 7.66 -4.67
C ILE A 96 6.03 8.66 -5.74
N CYS A 97 5.16 8.23 -6.64
CA CYS A 97 4.58 9.10 -7.66
C CYS A 97 3.16 8.68 -8.02
N TYR A 98 2.42 9.62 -8.60
CA TYR A 98 1.12 9.35 -9.19
C TYR A 98 1.25 8.34 -10.34
N TYR A 99 0.29 7.42 -10.44
CA TYR A 99 0.16 6.50 -11.57
C TYR A 99 -1.22 6.68 -12.21
N PRO A 100 -1.29 7.04 -13.52
CA PRO A 100 -2.52 7.32 -14.22
C PRO A 100 -3.28 6.08 -14.69
#